data_AF-A0A0N4UA01-F1
#
_entry.id   AF-A0A0N4UA01-F1
#
_cell.length_a   1.000
_cell.length_b   1.000
_cell.length_c   1.000
_cell.angle_alpha   90.00
_cell.angle_beta   90.00
_cell.angle_gamma   90.00
#
_symmetry.space_group_name_H-M   'P 1'
#
loop_
_entity.id
_entity.type
_entity.pdbx_description
1 polymer ?
#
loop_
_entity_poly.entity_id
_entity_poly.type
_entity_poly.pdbx_seq_one_letter_code
_entity_poly.pdbx_strand_id
1 'polypeptide(L)'
;MKSAFTCLLLLSIWCTLIIIPNQIWFAIGILILLDVSLIGLLIWQRRDHFLLSWIIVSCCIILLIAAPISSLTSLAILLLFLCYTLLPLQIFHSIIAAIFISFTAIIIRFISTKTSKQVIVEILTLFAMNLIGLSVYYPNELIQRKTFRQTRSHCFYVSEIKRKQIIKQQRKETR
;
A
#
# COMPACT_ATOMS: atom_id res chain seq x y z
N MET A 1 -0.95 1.13 -9.15
CA MET A 1 -1.73 -0.02 -8.61
C MET A 1 -1.21 -1.35 -9.13
N LYS A 2 -1.12 -1.59 -10.46
CA LYS A 2 -0.58 -2.86 -11.00
C LYS A 2 0.78 -3.25 -10.38
N SER A 3 1.71 -2.30 -10.25
CA SER A 3 3.01 -2.48 -9.62
C SER A 3 2.94 -2.98 -8.16
N ALA A 4 1.97 -2.49 -7.38
CA ALA A 4 1.77 -2.89 -6.00
C ALA A 4 1.31 -4.35 -5.90
N PHE A 5 0.35 -4.74 -6.75
CA PHE A 5 -0.12 -6.11 -6.81
C PHE A 5 0.96 -7.08 -7.30
N THR A 6 1.72 -6.70 -8.32
CA THR A 6 2.85 -7.54 -8.78
C THR A 6 3.90 -7.68 -7.70
N CYS A 7 4.16 -6.64 -6.91
CA CYS A 7 5.09 -6.72 -5.78
C CYS A 7 4.56 -7.62 -4.66
N LEU A 8 3.28 -7.51 -4.28
CA LEU A 8 2.65 -8.42 -3.32
C LEU A 8 2.69 -9.88 -3.77
N LEU A 9 2.41 -10.12 -5.05
CA LEU A 9 2.44 -11.46 -5.63
C LEU A 9 3.87 -12.02 -5.61
N LEU A 10 4.88 -11.22 -5.97
CA LEU A 10 6.28 -11.63 -5.86
C LEU A 10 6.68 -11.95 -4.41
N LEU A 11 6.26 -11.12 -3.46
CA LEU A 11 6.51 -11.36 -2.03
C LEU A 11 5.83 -12.62 -1.54
N SER A 12 4.58 -12.85 -1.95
CA SER A 12 3.82 -14.04 -1.60
C SER A 12 4.48 -15.30 -2.16
N ILE A 13 4.84 -15.32 -3.44
CA ILE A 13 5.61 -16.42 -4.06
C ILE A 13 6.91 -16.66 -3.30
N TRP A 14 7.64 -15.61 -2.95
CA TRP A 14 8.89 -15.73 -2.20
C TRP A 14 8.66 -16.32 -0.80
N CYS A 15 7.58 -15.95 -0.13
CA CYS A 15 7.19 -16.54 1.15
C CYS A 15 6.84 -18.02 1.00
N THR A 16 6.08 -18.38 -0.03
CA THR A 16 5.75 -19.77 -0.35
C THR A 16 7.03 -20.59 -0.56
N LEU A 17 8.00 -20.07 -1.31
CA LEU A 17 9.31 -20.72 -1.53
C LEU A 17 10.09 -20.94 -0.22
N ILE A 18 10.07 -19.98 0.70
CA ILE A 18 10.73 -20.10 2.02
C ILE A 18 10.01 -21.11 2.93
N ILE A 19 8.69 -21.25 2.80
CA ILE A 19 7.89 -22.11 3.69
C ILE A 19 7.87 -23.57 3.24
N ILE A 20 7.98 -23.86 1.93
CA ILE A 20 8.11 -25.22 1.38
C ILE A 20 9.11 -26.10 2.16
N PRO A 21 10.35 -25.67 2.45
CA PRO A 21 11.31 -26.51 3.18
C PRO A 21 10.92 -26.75 4.65
N ASN A 22 10.09 -25.90 5.26
CA ASN A 22 9.63 -26.08 6.64
C ASN A 22 8.52 -27.13 6.79
N GLN A 23 8.00 -27.71 5.68
CA GLN A 23 6.95 -28.73 5.66
C GLN A 23 5.65 -28.35 6.40
N ILE A 24 5.36 -27.06 6.55
CA ILE A 24 4.11 -26.57 7.15
C ILE A 24 3.03 -26.54 6.06
N TRP A 25 2.50 -27.71 5.70
CA TRP A 25 1.54 -27.88 4.59
C TRP A 25 0.33 -26.95 4.67
N PHE A 26 -0.18 -26.69 5.88
CA PHE A 26 -1.32 -25.79 6.07
C PHE A 26 -1.01 -24.34 5.68
N ALA A 27 0.18 -23.83 6.02
CA ALA A 27 0.60 -22.48 5.64
C ALA A 27 0.79 -22.37 4.13
N ILE A 28 1.34 -23.41 3.48
CA ILE A 28 1.50 -23.47 2.03
C ILE A 28 0.13 -23.39 1.34
N GLY A 29 -0.86 -24.14 1.82
CA GLY A 29 -2.23 -24.10 1.27
C GLY A 29 -2.87 -22.72 1.35
N ILE A 30 -2.72 -22.03 2.48
CA ILE A 30 -3.23 -20.65 2.65
C ILE A 30 -2.54 -19.69 1.68
N LEU A 31 -1.22 -19.81 1.50
CA LEU A 31 -0.46 -18.94 0.60
C LEU A 31 -0.82 -19.16 -0.86
N ILE A 32 -0.99 -20.40 -1.29
CA ILE A 32 -1.46 -20.70 -2.66
C ILE A 32 -2.85 -20.11 -2.90
N LEU A 33 -3.76 -20.23 -1.93
CA LEU A 33 -5.09 -19.63 -2.04
C LEU A 33 -5.01 -18.10 -2.13
N LEU A 34 -4.11 -17.49 -1.38
CA LEU A 34 -3.84 -16.06 -1.40
C LEU A 34 -3.23 -15.61 -2.73
N ASP A 35 -2.31 -16.37 -3.32
CA ASP A 35 -1.75 -16.14 -4.65
C ASP A 35 -2.85 -16.16 -5.72
N VAL A 36 -3.72 -17.18 -5.69
CA VAL A 36 -4.87 -17.28 -6.60
C VAL A 36 -5.82 -16.10 -6.42
N SER A 37 -6.08 -15.69 -5.17
CA SER A 37 -6.91 -14.52 -4.87
C SER A 37 -6.29 -13.23 -5.42
N LEU A 38 -4.98 -13.03 -5.24
CA LEU A 38 -4.23 -11.88 -5.77
C LEU A 38 -4.27 -11.84 -7.30
N ILE A 39 -4.11 -12.97 -7.97
CA ILE A 39 -4.23 -13.07 -9.44
C ILE A 39 -5.65 -12.71 -9.87
N GLY A 40 -6.67 -13.26 -9.20
CA GLY A 40 -8.07 -12.93 -9.46
C GLY A 40 -8.36 -11.44 -9.31
N LEU A 41 -7.82 -10.79 -8.28
CA LEU A 41 -7.95 -9.35 -8.04
C LEU A 41 -7.23 -8.51 -9.09
N LEU A 42 -6.07 -8.97 -9.54
CA LEU A 42 -5.29 -8.31 -10.59
C LEU A 42 -6.05 -8.29 -11.92
N ILE A 43 -6.82 -9.35 -12.20
CA ILE A 43 -7.72 -9.44 -13.35
C ILE A 43 -8.99 -8.59 -13.14
N TRP A 44 -9.57 -8.63 -11.93
CA TRP A 44 -10.85 -8.00 -11.58
C TRP A 44 -10.77 -6.48 -11.30
N GLN A 45 -9.69 -5.79 -11.68
CA GLN A 45 -9.29 -4.46 -11.17
C GLN A 45 -10.25 -3.25 -11.43
N ARG A 46 -11.54 -3.44 -11.71
CA ARG A 46 -12.38 -2.46 -12.42
C ARG A 46 -13.46 -1.72 -11.64
N ARG A 47 -13.79 -2.03 -10.38
CA ARG A 47 -15.02 -1.47 -9.77
C ARG A 47 -14.85 -0.52 -8.57
N ASP A 48 -14.12 -0.87 -7.52
CA ASP A 48 -14.13 -0.04 -6.29
C ASP A 48 -12.76 0.07 -5.61
N HIS A 49 -12.18 1.27 -5.59
CA HIS A 49 -10.89 1.54 -4.95
C HIS A 49 -10.89 1.24 -3.44
N PHE A 50 -12.04 1.43 -2.77
CA PHE A 50 -12.18 1.20 -1.34
C PHE A 50 -12.13 -0.28 -0.98
N LEU A 51 -12.93 -1.12 -1.66
CA LEU A 51 -12.91 -2.56 -1.46
C LEU A 51 -11.54 -3.13 -1.79
N LEU A 52 -10.93 -2.65 -2.88
CA LEU A 52 -9.59 -3.06 -3.29
C LEU A 52 -8.54 -2.78 -2.20
N SER A 53 -8.61 -1.62 -1.56
CA SER A 53 -7.75 -1.26 -0.43
C SER A 53 -7.90 -2.26 0.72
N TRP A 54 -9.12 -2.54 1.17
CA TRP A 54 -9.35 -3.46 2.28
C TRP A 54 -8.91 -4.88 1.97
N ILE A 55 -9.11 -5.32 0.74
CA ILE A 55 -8.66 -6.64 0.29
C ILE A 55 -7.12 -6.73 0.31
N ILE A 56 -6.42 -5.68 -0.14
CA ILE A 56 -4.95 -5.64 -0.05
C ILE A 56 -4.48 -5.73 1.40
N VAL A 57 -5.11 -4.96 2.31
CA VAL A 57 -4.75 -4.99 3.74
C VAL A 57 -4.98 -6.37 4.33
N SER A 58 -6.14 -6.98 4.04
CA SER A 58 -6.44 -8.35 4.47
C SER A 58 -5.41 -9.35 3.96
N CYS A 59 -4.99 -9.22 2.70
CA CYS A 59 -3.96 -10.05 2.09
C CYS A 59 -2.60 -9.88 2.80
N CYS A 60 -2.20 -8.63 3.10
CA CYS A 60 -0.98 -8.35 3.85
C CYS A 60 -1.01 -8.98 5.25
N ILE A 61 -2.15 -8.94 5.92
CA ILE A 61 -2.35 -9.56 7.24
C ILE A 61 -2.21 -11.09 7.15
N ILE A 62 -2.84 -11.72 6.15
CA ILE A 62 -2.74 -13.17 5.95
C ILE A 62 -1.30 -13.58 5.64
N LEU A 63 -0.60 -12.84 4.77
CA LEU A 63 0.82 -13.06 4.48
C LEU A 63 1.68 -13.00 5.74
N LEU A 64 1.41 -12.02 6.61
CA LEU A 64 2.13 -11.84 7.86
C LEU A 64 1.85 -12.99 8.84
N ILE A 65 0.62 -13.49 8.92
CA ILE A 65 0.25 -14.63 9.77
C ILE A 65 0.91 -15.93 9.27
N ALA A 66 0.99 -16.12 7.95
CA ALA A 66 1.60 -17.31 7.35
C ALA A 66 3.14 -17.28 7.39
N ALA A 67 3.75 -16.11 7.60
CA ALA A 67 5.19 -15.94 7.57
C ALA A 67 5.90 -16.67 8.72
N PRO A 68 7.08 -17.27 8.46
CA PRO A 68 7.85 -17.90 9.52
C PRO A 68 8.42 -16.84 10.48
N ILE A 69 8.54 -17.23 11.75
CA ILE A 69 9.03 -16.37 12.85
C ILE A 69 10.41 -15.78 12.51
N SER A 70 11.26 -16.46 11.75
CA SER A 70 12.59 -15.97 11.37
C SER A 70 12.55 -14.71 10.49
N SER A 71 11.59 -14.59 9.57
CA SER A 71 11.50 -13.47 8.61
C SER A 71 10.34 -12.50 8.88
N LEU A 72 9.56 -12.72 9.95
CA LEU A 72 8.39 -11.90 10.28
C LEU A 72 8.70 -10.40 10.36
N THR A 73 9.79 -10.01 11.03
CA THR A 73 10.19 -8.59 11.19
C THR A 73 10.52 -7.95 9.85
N SER A 74 11.34 -8.60 9.03
CA SER A 74 11.69 -8.11 7.69
C SER A 74 10.47 -7.99 6.79
N LEU A 75 9.55 -8.96 6.88
CA LEU A 75 8.33 -8.97 6.09
C LEU A 75 7.36 -7.89 6.55
N ALA A 76 7.21 -7.68 7.86
CA ALA A 76 6.41 -6.59 8.42
C ALA A 76 6.92 -5.21 7.97
N ILE A 77 8.24 -4.98 8.04
CA ILE A 77 8.87 -3.74 7.57
C ILE A 77 8.62 -3.53 6.07
N LEU A 78 8.77 -4.59 5.27
CA LEU A 78 8.58 -4.50 3.82
C LEU A 78 7.10 -4.26 3.47
N LEU A 79 6.17 -4.92 4.15
CA LEU A 79 4.73 -4.66 4.00
C LEU A 79 4.35 -3.24 4.43
N LEU A 80 4.90 -2.73 5.54
CA LEU A 80 4.70 -1.35 5.96
C LEU A 80 5.21 -0.37 4.90
N PHE A 81 6.42 -0.60 4.41
CA PHE A 81 7.00 0.20 3.33
C PHE A 81 6.11 0.17 2.08
N LEU A 82 5.58 -1.01 1.73
CA LEU A 82 4.66 -1.17 0.60
C LEU A 82 3.34 -0.41 0.79
N CYS A 83 2.77 -0.48 1.99
CA CYS A 83 1.53 0.23 2.34
C CYS A 83 1.69 1.75 2.28
N TYR A 84 2.86 2.28 2.65
CA TYR A 84 3.14 3.70 2.53
C TYR A 84 3.53 4.11 1.11
N THR A 85 4.36 3.36 0.41
CA THR A 85 4.92 3.82 -0.88
C THR A 85 4.10 3.45 -2.11
N LEU A 86 3.51 2.25 -2.14
CA LEU A 86 2.93 1.67 -3.36
C LEU A 86 1.42 1.78 -3.43
N LEU A 87 0.75 2.09 -2.33
CA LEU A 87 -0.69 2.25 -2.28
C LEU A 87 -1.04 3.72 -2.50
N PRO A 88 -1.59 4.11 -3.68
CA PRO A 88 -2.17 5.44 -3.90
C PRO A 88 -3.54 5.52 -3.19
N LEU A 89 -3.57 5.09 -1.93
CA LEU A 89 -4.72 5.17 -1.05
C LEU A 89 -4.75 6.55 -0.41
N GLN A 90 -5.94 6.94 0.02
CA GLN A 90 -6.11 8.06 0.94
C GLN A 90 -5.30 7.81 2.22
N ILE A 91 -4.56 8.83 2.70
CA ILE A 91 -3.71 8.78 3.91
C ILE A 91 -4.33 7.91 5.01
N PHE A 92 -5.60 8.20 5.33
CA PHE A 92 -6.31 7.57 6.42
C PHE A 92 -6.34 6.04 6.29
N HIS A 93 -6.57 5.51 5.09
CA HIS A 93 -6.60 4.07 4.88
C HIS A 93 -5.20 3.43 5.00
N SER A 94 -4.16 4.11 4.51
CA SER A 94 -2.78 3.62 4.65
C SER A 94 -2.34 3.62 6.12
N ILE A 95 -2.67 4.66 6.90
CA ILE A 95 -2.37 4.72 8.33
C ILE A 95 -3.11 3.61 9.08
N ILE A 96 -4.41 3.44 8.84
CA ILE A 96 -5.21 2.38 9.47
C ILE A 96 -4.60 1.01 9.14
N ALA A 97 -4.28 0.76 7.86
CA ALA A 97 -3.64 -0.47 7.43
C ALA A 97 -2.31 -0.72 8.13
N ALA A 98 -1.45 0.29 8.21
CA ALA A 98 -0.14 0.20 8.85
C ALA A 98 -0.26 -0.11 10.36
N ILE A 99 -1.25 0.48 11.04
CA ILE A 99 -1.57 0.16 12.44
C ILE A 99 -2.00 -1.30 12.57
N PHE A 100 -2.91 -1.79 11.71
CA PHE A 100 -3.34 -3.19 11.73
C PHE A 100 -2.20 -4.16 11.49
N ILE A 101 -1.33 -3.89 10.51
CA ILE A 101 -0.15 -4.71 10.19
C ILE A 101 0.81 -4.73 11.39
N SER A 102 1.11 -3.56 11.97
CA SER A 102 2.00 -3.44 13.12
C SER A 102 1.45 -4.17 14.34
N PHE A 103 0.14 -4.01 14.61
CA PHE A 103 -0.52 -4.67 15.72
C PHE A 103 -0.52 -6.20 15.56
N THR A 104 -0.78 -6.69 14.35
CA THR A 104 -0.73 -8.12 14.03
C THR A 104 0.69 -8.66 14.20
N ALA A 105 1.71 -7.95 13.72
CA ALA A 105 3.12 -8.32 13.90
C ALA A 105 3.50 -8.42 15.38
N ILE A 106 3.11 -7.43 16.18
CA ILE A 106 3.36 -7.40 17.63
C ILE A 106 2.68 -8.58 18.32
N ILE A 107 1.41 -8.88 18.02
CA ILE A 107 0.69 -10.01 18.59
C ILE A 107 1.40 -11.34 18.26
N ILE A 108 1.74 -11.55 16.99
CA ILE A 108 2.42 -12.78 16.57
C ILE A 108 3.76 -12.93 17.30
N ARG A 109 4.54 -11.84 17.42
CA ARG A 109 5.80 -11.84 18.17
C ARG A 109 5.62 -12.09 19.65
N PHE A 110 4.61 -11.48 20.26
CA PHE A 110 4.31 -11.61 21.67
C PHE A 110 3.94 -13.06 22.02
N ILE A 111 3.15 -13.73 21.18
CA ILE A 111 2.77 -15.14 21.37
C ILE A 111 3.96 -16.08 21.09
N SER A 112 4.75 -15.78 20.06
CA SER A 112 5.83 -16.67 19.62
C SER A 112 7.07 -16.61 20.50
N THR A 113 7.33 -15.48 21.16
CA THR A 113 8.61 -15.18 21.80
C THR A 113 8.45 -15.08 23.30
N LYS A 114 9.22 -15.87 24.07
CA LYS A 114 9.20 -15.79 25.55
C LYS A 114 10.02 -14.62 26.11
N THR A 115 10.92 -14.07 25.30
CA THR A 115 11.87 -13.03 25.73
C THR A 115 11.29 -11.64 25.55
N SER A 116 10.97 -10.95 26.65
CA SER A 116 10.43 -9.58 26.65
C SER A 116 11.34 -8.57 25.92
N LYS A 117 12.67 -8.73 26.02
CA LYS A 117 13.62 -7.84 25.34
C LYS A 117 13.45 -7.84 23.82
N GLN A 118 13.21 -9.00 23.21
CA GLN A 118 13.02 -9.11 21.75
C GLN A 118 11.71 -8.43 21.32
N VAL A 119 10.65 -8.55 22.11
CA VAL A 119 9.37 -7.89 21.85
C VAL A 119 9.51 -6.37 21.92
N ILE A 120 10.24 -5.84 22.91
CA ILE A 120 10.48 -4.38 23.04
C ILE A 120 11.23 -3.83 21.83
N VAL A 121 12.28 -4.52 21.37
CA VAL A 121 13.07 -4.11 20.20
C VAL A 121 12.20 -4.13 18.93
N GLU A 122 11.34 -5.14 18.77
CA GLU A 122 10.40 -5.19 17.65
C GLU A 122 9.42 -4.01 17.68
N ILE A 123 8.80 -3.75 18.83
CA ILE A 123 7.86 -2.62 19.00
C ILE A 123 8.53 -1.31 18.61
N LEU A 124 9.76 -1.08 19.09
CA LEU A 124 10.51 0.13 18.78
C LEU A 124 10.83 0.22 17.28
N THR A 125 11.20 -0.91 16.65
CA THR A 125 11.52 -0.99 15.22
C THR A 125 10.28 -0.71 14.37
N LEU A 126 9.14 -1.33 14.68
CA LEU A 126 7.88 -1.08 13.99
C LEU A 126 7.41 0.36 14.19
N PHE A 127 7.58 0.91 15.38
CA PHE A 127 7.23 2.31 15.65
C PHE A 127 8.10 3.27 14.83
N ALA A 128 9.42 3.06 14.81
CA ALA A 128 10.34 3.84 14.00
C ALA A 128 10.00 3.74 12.51
N MET A 129 9.66 2.54 12.02
CA MET A 129 9.30 2.34 10.62
C MET A 129 7.98 3.03 10.25
N ASN A 130 6.99 3.05 11.15
CA ASN A 130 5.76 3.83 10.96
C ASN A 130 6.05 5.33 10.90
N LEU A 131 6.92 5.86 11.77
CA LEU A 131 7.33 7.27 11.73
C LEU A 131 8.06 7.62 10.43
N ILE A 132 8.98 6.77 9.98
CA ILE A 132 9.68 6.93 8.70
C ILE A 132 8.68 6.88 7.55
N GLY A 133 7.78 5.90 7.53
CA GLY A 133 6.74 5.74 6.52
C GLY A 133 5.85 6.98 6.41
N LEU A 134 5.38 7.50 7.55
CA LEU A 134 4.63 8.76 7.62
C LEU A 134 5.45 9.95 7.11
N SER A 135 6.71 10.05 7.52
CA SER A 135 7.61 11.16 7.15
C SER A 135 7.95 11.15 5.66
N VAL A 136 7.99 9.98 5.01
CA VAL A 136 8.20 9.84 3.57
C VAL A 136 6.91 10.08 2.80
N TYR A 137 5.79 9.57 3.31
CA TYR A 137 4.49 9.65 2.62
C TYR A 137 3.89 11.05 2.63
N TYR A 138 3.91 11.73 3.78
CA TYR A 138 3.31 13.05 3.97
C TYR A 138 3.82 14.14 3.01
N PRO A 139 5.14 14.35 2.82
CA PRO A 139 5.63 15.38 1.89
C PRO A 139 5.29 15.04 0.44
N ASN A 140 5.35 13.76 0.05
CA ASN A 140 5.02 13.33 -1.31
C ASN A 140 3.58 13.69 -1.67
N GLU A 141 2.65 13.46 -0.76
CA GLU A 141 1.26 13.79 -0.99
C GLU A 141 1.02 15.32 -0.99
N LEU A 142 1.69 16.07 -0.11
CA LEU A 142 1.60 17.54 -0.13
C LEU A 142 2.08 18.11 -1.47
N ILE A 143 3.18 17.59 -2.00
CA ILE A 143 3.72 17.97 -3.31
C ILE A 143 2.72 17.61 -4.40
N GLN A 144 2.15 16.40 -4.39
CA GLN A 144 1.16 15.97 -5.37
C GLN A 144 -0.12 16.82 -5.34
N ARG A 145 -0.60 17.20 -4.16
CA ARG A 145 -1.76 18.08 -4.01
C ARG A 145 -1.45 19.50 -4.50
N LYS A 146 -0.24 20.01 -4.27
CA LYS A 146 0.20 21.31 -4.79
C LYS A 146 0.30 21.32 -6.31
N THR A 147 0.92 20.31 -6.91
CA THR A 147 1.04 20.21 -8.37
C THR A 147 -0.33 20.06 -9.02
N PHE A 148 -1.23 19.25 -8.45
CA PHE A 148 -2.59 19.12 -8.97
C PHE A 148 -3.37 20.44 -8.93
N ARG A 149 -3.27 21.22 -7.84
CA ARG A 149 -3.90 22.55 -7.75
C ARG A 149 -3.34 23.53 -8.79
N GLN A 150 -2.02 23.54 -8.99
CA GLN A 150 -1.38 24.39 -10.00
C GLN A 150 -1.84 24.01 -11.41
N THR A 151 -1.87 22.72 -11.76
CA THR A 151 -2.36 22.25 -13.07
C THR A 151 -3.83 22.62 -13.29
N ARG A 152 -4.68 22.49 -12.27
CA ARG A 152 -6.09 22.89 -12.36
C ARG A 152 -6.26 24.40 -12.54
N SER A 153 -5.49 25.20 -11.80
CA SER A 153 -5.50 26.67 -11.93
C SER A 153 -5.03 27.10 -13.32
N HIS A 154 -3.95 26.50 -13.83
CA HIS A 154 -3.43 26.78 -15.17
C HIS A 154 -4.42 26.40 -16.26
N CYS A 155 -5.03 25.20 -16.17
CA CYS A 155 -6.05 24.77 -17.11
C CYS A 155 -7.26 25.72 -17.13
N PHE A 156 -7.71 26.19 -15.97
CA PHE A 156 -8.78 27.19 -15.87
C PHE A 156 -8.40 28.49 -16.57
N TYR A 157 -7.21 29.04 -16.27
CA TYR A 157 -6.69 30.27 -16.89
C TYR A 157 -6.56 30.15 -18.41
N VAL A 158 -6.00 29.04 -18.91
CA VAL A 158 -5.90 28.76 -20.35
C VAL A 158 -7.28 28.66 -20.99
N SER A 159 -8.25 28.01 -20.33
CA SER A 159 -9.62 27.91 -20.83
C SER A 159 -10.33 29.26 -20.90
N GLU A 160 -10.03 30.16 -19.97
CA GLU A 160 -10.59 31.51 -19.91
C GLU A 160 -10.00 32.40 -21.01
N ILE A 161 -8.68 32.34 -21.22
CA ILE A 161 -8.00 33.05 -22.32
C ILE A 161 -8.55 32.57 -23.67
N LYS A 162 -8.67 31.25 -23.85
CA LYS A 162 -9.20 30.67 -25.11
C LYS A 162 -10.63 31.15 -25.37
N ARG A 163 -11.48 31.22 -24.34
CA ARG A 163 -12.82 31.81 -24.46
C ARG A 163 -12.78 33.29 -24.85
N LYS A 164 -11.91 34.10 -24.24
CA LYS A 164 -11.76 35.53 -24.60
C LYS A 164 -11.26 35.71 -26.04
N GLN A 165 -10.40 34.83 -26.54
CA GLN A 165 -9.95 34.86 -27.94
C GLN A 165 -11.06 34.50 -28.93
N ILE A 166 -11.85 33.46 -28.66
CA ILE A 166 -13.00 33.07 -29.51
C ILE A 166 -14.01 34.22 -29.61
N ILE A 167 -14.37 34.86 -28.49
CA ILE A 167 -15.30 36.00 -28.48
C ILE A 167 -14.75 37.18 -29.31
N LYS A 168 -13.43 37.45 -29.25
CA LYS A 168 -12.80 38.50 -30.07
C LYS A 168 -12.83 38.16 -31.57
N GLN A 169 -12.69 36.88 -31.93
CA GLN A 169 -12.72 36.44 -33.32
C GLN A 169 -14.13 36.55 -33.91
N GLN A 170 -15.15 36.09 -33.19
CA GLN A 170 -16.55 36.26 -33.59
C GLN A 170 -16.94 37.74 -33.81
N ARG A 171 -16.46 38.64 -32.92
CA ARG A 171 -16.70 40.09 -33.08
C ARG A 171 -16.03 40.71 -34.31
N LYS A 172 -14.97 40.11 -34.84
CA LYS A 172 -14.33 40.56 -36.09
C LYS A 172 -15.08 40.07 -37.32
N GLU A 173 -15.71 38.90 -37.26
CA GLU A 173 -16.48 38.34 -38.39
C GLU A 173 -17.86 38.99 -38.56
N THR A 174 -18.40 39.63 -37.51
CA THR A 174 -19.68 40.37 -37.58
C THR A 174 -19.52 41.83 -38.06
N ARG A 175 -18.30 42.33 -38.25
CA ARG A 175 -18.02 43.68 -38.76
C ARG A 175 -17.55 43.62 -40.20
#